data_AF-A0A2V6X5M2-F1
#
_entry.id   AF-A0A2V6X5M2-F1
#
_cell.length_a   1.000
_cell.length_b   1.000
_cell.length_c   1.000
_cell.angle_alpha   90.00
_cell.angle_beta   90.00
_cell.angle_gamma   90.00
#
_symmetry.space_group_name_H-M   'P 1'
#
loop_
_entity.id
_entity.type
_entity.pdbx_description
1 polymer ?
#
loop_
_entity_poly.entity_id
_entity_poly.type
_entity_poly.pdbx_seq_one_letter_code
_entity_poly.pdbx_strand_id
1 'polypeptide(L)'
;KAIQSTKIMAPPTNCLSPVGEKAILSGLYQQIKGEFYTAVSRPPAVYRGNPFVIEAGLAYGRGPEHGDESQESKPIALAEGETQENDHELARLIRYANRVPLLYQQSACVIYKSVLDTTWRNYGVSQSKGALPSGPMVVFAHMASVWVPFTSESKEAIADYDEIRKEITLAL
;
A
#
# COMPACT_ATOMS: atom_id res chain seq x y z
N LYS A 1 34.86 2.38 -4.74
CA LYS A 1 34.64 1.57 -5.97
C LYS A 1 34.73 0.06 -5.69
N ALA A 2 35.74 -0.44 -4.99
CA ALA A 2 35.91 -1.89 -4.71
C ALA A 2 34.69 -2.59 -4.07
N ILE A 3 33.99 -1.94 -3.14
CA ILE A 3 32.78 -2.50 -2.49
C ILE A 3 31.63 -2.71 -3.48
N GLN A 4 31.43 -1.78 -4.43
CA GLN A 4 30.34 -1.87 -5.41
C GLN A 4 30.60 -2.94 -6.48
N SER A 5 31.87 -3.20 -6.79
CA SER A 5 32.27 -4.22 -7.77
C SER A 5 32.37 -5.63 -7.19
N THR A 6 32.31 -5.77 -5.86
CA THR A 6 32.48 -7.07 -5.18
C THR A 6 31.12 -7.62 -4.78
N LYS A 7 30.87 -8.90 -5.10
CA LYS A 7 29.66 -9.60 -4.65
C LYS A 7 29.77 -9.87 -3.15
N ILE A 8 28.99 -9.14 -2.36
CA ILE A 8 28.92 -9.26 -0.90
C ILE A 8 27.69 -10.10 -0.53
N MET A 9 27.79 -10.87 0.55
CA MET A 9 26.65 -11.62 1.09
C MET A 9 25.56 -10.66 1.57
N ALA A 10 24.31 -11.10 1.48
CA ALA A 10 23.19 -10.32 1.98
C ALA A 10 23.34 -10.06 3.50
N PRO A 11 22.97 -8.87 3.99
CA PRO A 11 22.90 -8.58 5.41
C PRO A 11 21.92 -9.52 6.12
N PRO A 12 22.09 -9.74 7.43
CA PRO A 12 21.15 -10.53 8.21
C PRO A 12 19.77 -9.86 8.25
N THR A 13 18.71 -10.67 8.18
CA THR A 13 17.31 -10.23 8.10
C THR A 13 16.58 -10.32 9.45
N ASN A 14 17.25 -10.83 10.49
CA ASN A 14 16.73 -10.96 11.84
C ASN A 14 16.54 -9.62 12.58
N CYS A 15 16.96 -8.51 11.97
CA CYS A 15 16.83 -7.16 12.52
C CYS A 15 15.48 -6.50 12.20
N LEU A 16 14.60 -7.16 11.44
CA LEU A 16 13.31 -6.63 11.02
C LEU A 16 12.20 -7.04 11.98
N SER A 17 11.25 -6.12 12.21
CA SER A 17 10.07 -6.36 13.04
C SER A 17 8.80 -6.05 12.21
N PRO A 18 8.35 -6.96 11.34
CA PRO A 18 7.11 -6.79 10.58
C PRO A 18 5.88 -6.71 11.51
N VAL A 19 4.73 -6.33 10.97
CA VAL A 19 3.45 -6.34 11.70
C VAL A 19 2.93 -7.78 11.81
N GLY A 20 3.05 -8.55 10.73
CA GLY A 20 2.60 -9.92 10.60
C GLY A 20 1.17 -10.04 10.08
N GLU A 21 0.94 -11.05 9.24
CA GLU A 21 -0.33 -11.29 8.53
C GLU A 21 -1.55 -11.31 9.46
N LYS A 22 -1.45 -12.00 10.62
CA LYS A 22 -2.56 -12.13 11.58
C LYS A 22 -2.99 -10.78 12.17
N ALA A 23 -2.02 -9.93 12.47
CA ALA A 23 -2.29 -8.60 13.02
C ALA A 23 -2.86 -7.67 11.95
N ILE A 24 -2.36 -7.76 10.70
CA ILE A 24 -2.94 -7.03 9.56
C ILE A 24 -4.39 -7.44 9.33
N LEU A 25 -4.68 -8.75 9.27
CA LEU A 25 -6.04 -9.26 9.09
C LEU A 25 -6.98 -8.79 10.21
N SER A 26 -6.52 -8.87 11.46
CA SER A 26 -7.30 -8.44 12.62
C SER A 26 -7.58 -6.92 12.58
N GLY A 27 -6.60 -6.12 12.16
CA GLY A 27 -6.75 -4.67 11.99
C GLY A 27 -7.72 -4.32 10.86
N LEU A 28 -7.63 -4.99 9.71
CA LEU A 28 -8.55 -4.80 8.60
C LEU A 28 -9.98 -5.19 8.99
N TYR A 29 -10.17 -6.33 9.68
CA TYR A 29 -11.47 -6.82 10.12
C TYR A 29 -12.16 -5.88 11.12
N GLN A 30 -11.39 -5.25 12.02
CA GLN A 30 -11.94 -4.32 13.01
C GLN A 30 -12.33 -2.96 12.42
N GLN A 31 -11.55 -2.45 11.46
CA GLN A 31 -11.69 -1.09 10.96
C GLN A 31 -12.52 -0.97 9.69
N ILE A 32 -12.63 -2.06 8.92
CA ILE A 32 -13.19 -2.04 7.58
C ILE A 32 -14.23 -3.15 7.50
N LYS A 33 -15.46 -2.78 7.15
CA LYS A 33 -16.52 -3.76 6.91
C LYS A 33 -16.43 -4.25 5.46
N GLY A 34 -15.65 -5.31 5.24
CA GLY A 34 -15.58 -6.08 4.00
C GLY A 34 -16.20 -7.48 4.13
N GLU A 35 -16.44 -8.10 2.99
CA GLU A 35 -16.89 -9.50 2.87
C GLU A 35 -15.70 -10.46 2.78
N PHE A 36 -14.58 -9.97 2.25
CA PHE A 36 -13.37 -10.73 2.04
C PHE A 36 -12.15 -9.97 2.57
N TYR A 37 -11.24 -10.69 3.23
CA TYR A 37 -10.00 -10.16 3.76
C TYR A 37 -8.87 -11.13 3.48
N THR A 38 -7.74 -10.61 3.03
CA THR A 38 -6.49 -11.36 2.89
C THR A 38 -5.31 -10.51 3.32
N ALA A 39 -4.24 -11.13 3.80
CA ALA A 39 -2.97 -10.49 4.07
C ALA A 39 -1.83 -11.46 3.77
N VAL A 40 -0.70 -10.92 3.33
CA VAL A 40 0.50 -11.67 3.00
C VAL A 40 1.74 -10.92 3.48
N SER A 41 2.69 -11.64 4.06
CA SER A 41 4.01 -11.13 4.41
C SER A 41 5.05 -11.83 3.54
N ARG A 42 5.73 -11.05 2.69
CA ARG A 42 6.76 -11.58 1.79
C ARG A 42 8.03 -11.96 2.56
N PRO A 43 8.86 -12.87 2.02
CA PRO A 43 10.19 -13.10 2.57
C PRO A 43 11.04 -11.82 2.51
N PRO A 44 11.97 -11.60 3.45
CA PRO A 44 12.83 -10.42 3.43
C PRO A 44 13.67 -10.34 2.15
N ALA A 45 13.72 -9.15 1.56
CA ALA A 45 14.58 -8.79 0.44
C ALA A 45 15.61 -7.74 0.88
N VAL A 46 16.54 -7.39 0.00
CA VAL A 46 17.60 -6.42 0.30
C VAL A 46 17.67 -5.39 -0.81
N TYR A 47 17.68 -4.11 -0.44
CA TYR A 47 17.92 -3.01 -1.37
C TYR A 47 19.13 -2.20 -0.87
N ARG A 48 20.13 -1.99 -1.73
CA ARG A 48 21.37 -1.23 -1.40
C ARG A 48 22.04 -1.63 -0.07
N GLY A 49 21.96 -2.92 0.31
CA GLY A 49 22.52 -3.43 1.57
C GLY A 49 21.63 -3.24 2.81
N ASN A 50 20.39 -2.77 2.65
CA ASN A 50 19.40 -2.67 3.72
C ASN A 50 18.35 -3.78 3.54
N PRO A 51 18.17 -4.67 4.53
CA PRO A 51 17.12 -5.66 4.48
C PRO A 51 15.76 -4.99 4.69
N PHE A 52 14.74 -5.46 3.98
CA PHE A 52 13.37 -4.99 4.10
C PHE A 52 12.36 -6.13 3.90
N VAL A 53 11.16 -5.96 4.43
CA VAL A 53 10.01 -6.85 4.23
C VAL A 53 8.83 -6.02 3.75
N ILE A 54 8.10 -6.55 2.78
CA ILE A 54 6.83 -6.00 2.33
C ILE A 54 5.70 -6.87 2.83
N GLU A 55 4.67 -6.24 3.39
CA GLU A 55 3.44 -6.88 3.78
C GLU A 55 2.29 -6.18 3.07
N ALA A 56 1.37 -6.94 2.50
CA ALA A 56 0.19 -6.43 1.83
C ALA A 56 -1.06 -7.01 2.46
N GLY A 57 -2.15 -6.24 2.41
CA GLY A 57 -3.46 -6.67 2.85
C GLY A 57 -4.52 -6.12 1.91
N LEU A 58 -5.60 -6.88 1.73
CA LEU A 58 -6.71 -6.47 0.88
C LEU A 58 -8.00 -6.80 1.60
N ALA A 59 -8.89 -5.81 1.68
CA ALA A 59 -10.27 -5.97 2.10
C ALA A 59 -11.18 -5.62 0.92
N TYR A 60 -12.15 -6.48 0.61
CA TYR A 60 -13.07 -6.29 -0.51
C TYR A 60 -14.52 -6.49 -0.03
N GLY A 61 -15.42 -5.69 -0.61
CA GLY A 61 -16.86 -5.80 -0.42
C GLY A 61 -17.42 -4.71 0.50
N ARG A 62 -18.73 -4.55 0.45
CA ARG A 62 -19.49 -3.70 1.35
C ARG A 62 -20.01 -4.61 2.45
N GLY A 63 -19.65 -4.37 3.71
CA GLY A 63 -20.27 -5.12 4.80
C GLY A 63 -21.80 -4.98 4.77
N PRO A 64 -22.54 -5.91 5.39
CA PRO A 64 -23.99 -5.91 5.37
C PRO A 64 -24.52 -4.53 5.77
N GLU A 65 -25.28 -3.91 4.88
CA GLU A 65 -25.82 -2.58 5.08
C GLU A 65 -26.79 -2.59 6.26
N HIS A 66 -26.36 -2.01 7.38
CA HIS A 66 -27.29 -1.29 8.23
C HIS A 66 -27.12 0.17 7.87
N GLY A 67 -28.20 0.77 7.38
CA GLY A 67 -28.23 2.14 6.90
C GLY A 67 -27.86 3.13 7.98
N ASP A 68 -26.58 3.46 8.06
CA ASP A 68 -26.15 4.76 8.57
C ASP A 68 -25.91 5.66 7.36
N GLU A 69 -27.00 6.30 6.95
CA GLU A 69 -26.97 7.63 6.35
C GLU A 69 -26.30 8.59 7.34
N SER A 70 -24.97 8.53 7.54
CA SER A 70 -24.14 9.57 8.17
C SER A 70 -22.77 9.04 8.61
N GLN A 71 -21.89 8.79 7.64
CA GLN A 71 -20.57 9.40 7.77
C GLN A 71 -20.42 10.30 6.55
N GLU A 72 -20.71 11.59 6.78
CA GLU A 72 -20.26 12.65 5.91
C GLU A 72 -18.82 12.35 5.51
N SER A 73 -18.62 11.99 4.25
CA SER A 73 -17.37 12.31 3.57
C SER A 73 -17.15 13.78 3.84
N LYS A 74 -16.24 14.13 4.77
CA LYS A 74 -15.79 15.52 4.89
C LYS A 74 -15.50 15.96 3.46
N PRO A 75 -16.21 16.94 2.90
CA PRO A 75 -15.96 17.35 1.54
C PRO A 75 -14.52 17.82 1.53
N ILE A 76 -13.64 17.04 0.88
CA ILE A 76 -12.36 17.56 0.43
C ILE A 76 -12.76 18.74 -0.45
N ALA A 77 -12.33 19.95 -0.11
CA ALA A 77 -12.70 21.15 -0.84
C ALA A 77 -12.37 20.94 -2.33
N LEU A 78 -13.41 20.68 -3.12
CA LEU A 78 -13.32 20.55 -4.56
C LEU A 78 -12.97 21.93 -5.11
N ALA A 79 -11.95 22.00 -5.97
CA ALA A 79 -11.70 23.21 -6.74
C ALA A 79 -12.91 23.47 -7.66
N GLU A 80 -13.29 24.74 -7.85
CA GLU A 80 -14.43 25.10 -8.70
C GLU A 80 -14.27 24.52 -10.11
N GLY A 81 -15.16 23.59 -10.49
CA GLY A 81 -15.19 22.98 -11.83
C GLY A 81 -15.36 21.45 -11.90
N GLU A 82 -15.32 20.72 -10.78
CA GLU A 82 -15.53 19.26 -10.79
C GLU A 82 -17.00 18.89 -10.54
N THR A 83 -17.68 18.43 -11.58
CA THR A 83 -19.04 17.85 -11.51
C THR A 83 -18.96 16.44 -10.90
N GLN A 84 -19.81 16.15 -9.91
CA GLN A 84 -20.00 14.79 -9.38
C GLN A 84 -20.81 13.95 -10.37
N GLU A 85 -20.12 13.24 -11.27
CA GLU A 85 -20.75 12.18 -12.07
C GLU A 85 -19.82 10.95 -12.14
N ASN A 86 -20.14 9.95 -11.32
CA ASN A 86 -20.12 8.50 -11.57
C ASN A 86 -19.77 7.71 -10.29
N ASP A 87 -20.64 6.75 -9.97
CA ASP A 87 -20.59 5.73 -8.90
C ASP A 87 -19.41 4.73 -9.03
N HIS A 88 -18.20 5.23 -9.27
CA HIS A 88 -16.99 4.42 -9.21
C HIS A 88 -16.18 4.85 -7.99
N GLU A 89 -16.58 4.36 -6.81
CA GLU A 89 -15.77 4.49 -5.60
C GLU A 89 -14.38 3.92 -5.89
N LEU A 90 -13.35 4.76 -5.78
CA LEU A 90 -11.97 4.34 -5.97
C LEU A 90 -11.50 3.61 -4.72
N ALA A 91 -10.67 2.58 -4.92
CA ALA A 91 -10.06 1.85 -3.83
C ALA A 91 -9.31 2.78 -2.87
N ARG A 92 -9.48 2.57 -1.56
CA ARG A 92 -8.71 3.29 -0.54
C ARG A 92 -7.35 2.64 -0.37
N LEU A 93 -6.27 3.43 -0.40
CA LEU A 93 -4.91 2.93 -0.18
C LEU A 93 -4.39 3.35 1.19
N ILE A 94 -4.01 2.37 2.02
CA ILE A 94 -3.39 2.55 3.33
C ILE A 94 -1.91 2.19 3.21
N ARG A 95 -1.04 3.16 3.52
CA ARG A 95 0.42 3.02 3.37
C ARG A 95 1.08 3.11 4.73
N TYR A 96 1.97 2.18 5.02
CA TYR A 96 2.74 2.15 6.26
C TYR A 96 4.23 1.98 5.98
N ALA A 97 5.05 2.64 6.79
CA ALA A 97 6.49 2.42 6.84
C ALA A 97 6.93 2.26 8.30
N ASN A 98 7.59 1.15 8.64
CA ASN A 98 8.03 0.86 10.01
C ASN A 98 6.93 1.08 11.06
N ARG A 99 5.71 0.55 10.80
CA ARG A 99 4.51 0.71 11.64
C ARG A 99 3.97 2.15 11.78
N VAL A 100 4.48 3.11 11.01
CA VAL A 100 3.98 4.49 10.96
C VAL A 100 3.10 4.68 9.71
N PRO A 101 1.86 5.19 9.85
CA PRO A 101 1.01 5.50 8.70
C PRO A 101 1.55 6.69 7.92
N LEU A 102 1.53 6.58 6.59
CA LEU A 102 1.90 7.66 5.66
C LEU A 102 0.64 8.29 5.08
N LEU A 103 0.34 9.52 5.47
CA LEU A 103 -0.94 10.17 5.15
C LEU A 103 -0.83 11.08 3.93
N TYR A 104 0.30 11.76 3.74
CA TYR A 104 0.45 12.76 2.69
C TYR A 104 1.26 12.25 1.49
N GLN A 105 1.26 13.01 0.39
CA GLN A 105 2.09 12.78 -0.79
C GLN A 105 1.96 11.37 -1.41
N GLN A 106 0.72 10.85 -1.47
CA GLN A 106 0.45 9.51 -1.97
C GLN A 106 0.96 9.27 -3.40
N SER A 107 0.80 10.25 -4.31
CA SER A 107 1.24 10.14 -5.71
C SER A 107 2.75 9.95 -5.89
N ALA A 108 3.57 10.45 -4.95
CA ALA A 108 5.01 10.34 -4.99
C ALA A 108 5.53 8.98 -4.45
N CYS A 109 4.67 8.22 -3.76
CA CYS A 109 5.06 7.00 -3.08
C CYS A 109 5.10 5.79 -4.02
N VAL A 110 6.16 4.98 -3.92
CA VAL A 110 6.30 3.73 -4.68
C VAL A 110 5.13 2.76 -4.48
N ILE A 111 4.52 2.72 -3.29
CA ILE A 111 3.34 1.88 -3.02
C ILE A 111 2.18 2.28 -3.94
N TYR A 112 1.89 3.58 -4.05
CA TYR A 112 0.80 4.06 -4.91
C TYR A 112 1.06 3.74 -6.37
N LYS A 113 2.30 3.99 -6.83
CA LYS A 113 2.71 3.65 -8.19
C LYS A 113 2.59 2.15 -8.47
N SER A 114 2.97 1.31 -7.50
CA SER A 114 2.88 -0.15 -7.64
C SER A 114 1.42 -0.63 -7.73
N VAL A 115 0.51 -0.05 -6.94
CA VAL A 115 -0.93 -0.35 -7.03
C VAL A 115 -1.51 0.14 -8.36
N LEU A 116 -1.11 1.31 -8.83
CA LEU A 116 -1.56 1.86 -10.10
C LEU A 116 -1.10 1.02 -11.31
N ASP A 117 0.14 0.54 -11.28
CA ASP A 117 0.75 -0.26 -12.35
C ASP A 117 0.27 -1.73 -12.34
N THR A 118 -0.30 -2.21 -11.23
CA THR A 118 -0.86 -3.56 -11.14
C THR A 118 -2.09 -3.68 -12.04
N THR A 119 -2.15 -4.73 -12.86
CA THR A 119 -3.25 -4.93 -13.83
C THR A 119 -4.47 -5.58 -13.15
N TRP A 120 -5.26 -4.77 -12.44
CA TRP A 120 -6.43 -5.21 -11.68
C TRP A 120 -7.53 -5.88 -12.52
N ARG A 121 -7.59 -5.55 -13.82
CA ARG A 121 -8.53 -6.16 -14.78
C ARG A 121 -8.36 -7.67 -14.88
N ASN A 122 -7.14 -8.19 -14.74
CA ASN A 122 -6.87 -9.63 -14.75
C ASN A 122 -7.43 -10.35 -13.52
N TYR A 123 -7.69 -9.59 -12.45
CA TYR A 123 -8.27 -10.08 -11.19
C TYR A 123 -9.78 -9.77 -11.08
N GLY A 124 -10.43 -9.38 -12.18
CA GLY A 124 -11.87 -9.10 -12.22
C GLY A 124 -12.26 -7.72 -11.69
N VAL A 125 -11.30 -6.82 -11.50
CA VAL A 125 -11.52 -5.48 -10.95
C VAL A 125 -11.34 -4.43 -12.05
N SER A 126 -12.36 -3.60 -12.24
CA SER A 126 -12.32 -2.49 -13.20
C SER A 126 -11.31 -1.42 -12.75
N GLN A 127 -10.64 -0.78 -13.72
CA GLN A 127 -9.68 0.29 -13.46
C GLN A 127 -9.62 1.22 -14.68
N SER A 128 -9.81 2.52 -14.44
CA SER A 128 -9.59 3.57 -15.44
C SER A 128 -8.10 3.91 -15.55
N LYS A 129 -7.68 4.41 -16.72
CA LYS A 129 -6.26 4.62 -17.01
C LYS A 129 -5.69 5.70 -16.07
N GLY A 130 -4.67 5.34 -15.29
CA GLY A 130 -4.01 6.28 -14.38
C GLY A 130 -4.76 6.52 -13.06
N ALA A 131 -5.80 5.75 -12.75
CA ALA A 131 -6.49 5.79 -11.47
C ALA A 131 -6.24 4.50 -10.68
N LEU A 132 -6.61 4.53 -9.40
CA LEU A 132 -6.69 3.33 -8.56
C LEU A 132 -7.82 2.40 -9.07
N PRO A 133 -7.79 1.10 -8.74
CA PRO A 133 -8.88 0.19 -9.06
C PRO A 133 -10.22 0.72 -8.54
N SER A 134 -11.28 0.56 -9.33
CA SER A 134 -12.64 0.94 -8.94
C SER A 134 -13.32 -0.21 -8.21
N GLY A 135 -13.94 0.08 -7.08
CA GLY A 135 -14.73 -0.85 -6.28
C GLY A 135 -14.59 -0.59 -4.78
N PRO A 136 -15.50 -1.16 -3.96
CA PRO A 136 -15.47 -1.04 -2.51
C PRO A 136 -14.35 -1.92 -1.95
N MET A 137 -13.11 -1.46 -2.08
CA MET A 137 -11.94 -2.18 -1.60
C MET A 137 -10.93 -1.27 -0.92
N VAL A 138 -10.17 -1.86 0.00
CA VAL A 138 -9.07 -1.21 0.68
C VAL A 138 -7.83 -2.04 0.50
N VAL A 139 -6.79 -1.41 -0.04
CA VAL A 139 -5.45 -1.99 -0.19
C VAL A 139 -4.57 -1.44 0.92
N PHE A 140 -3.97 -2.34 1.70
CA PHE A 140 -2.98 -2.04 2.71
C PHE A 140 -1.61 -2.48 2.21
N ALA A 141 -0.59 -1.64 2.36
CA ALA A 141 0.78 -2.03 2.11
C ALA A 141 1.73 -1.42 3.15
N HIS A 142 2.61 -2.25 3.67
CA HIS A 142 3.56 -1.92 4.71
C HIS A 142 4.97 -2.31 4.27
N MET A 143 5.93 -1.39 4.45
CA MET A 143 7.35 -1.67 4.34
C MET A 143 7.99 -1.61 5.73
N ALA A 144 8.63 -2.70 6.14
CA ALA A 144 9.51 -2.75 7.32
C ALA A 144 10.97 -2.79 6.87
N SER A 145 11.82 -1.89 7.35
CA SER A 145 13.24 -1.84 7.01
C SER A 145 14.05 -1.13 8.10
N VAL A 146 15.35 -1.44 8.21
CA VAL A 146 16.29 -0.73 9.10
C VAL A 146 16.40 0.74 8.69
N TRP A 147 16.40 0.97 7.38
CA TRP A 147 16.37 2.30 6.79
C TRP A 147 15.26 2.29 5.74
N VAL A 148 14.29 3.19 5.81
CA VAL A 148 13.25 3.33 4.77
C VAL A 148 13.68 4.49 3.86
N PRO A 149 13.71 4.30 2.53
CA PRO A 149 14.15 5.35 1.64
C PRO A 149 12.98 6.30 1.40
N PHE A 150 12.97 7.44 2.06
CA PHE A 150 11.95 8.47 1.84
C PHE A 150 12.33 9.42 0.71
N THR A 151 11.34 9.97 0.00
CA THR A 151 11.54 10.98 -1.06
C THR A 151 11.91 12.34 -0.49
N SER A 152 11.52 12.64 0.74
CA SER A 152 11.72 13.91 1.43
C SER A 152 12.02 13.71 2.92
N GLU A 153 12.54 14.75 3.57
CA GLU A 153 12.82 14.76 5.01
C GLU A 153 11.56 14.63 5.87
N SER A 154 10.39 14.99 5.32
CA SER A 154 9.08 14.87 5.97
C SER A 154 8.63 13.41 6.12
N LYS A 155 9.27 12.46 5.43
CA LYS A 155 9.00 11.01 5.52
C LYS A 155 7.57 10.60 5.17
N GLU A 156 6.94 11.30 4.24
CA GLU A 156 5.54 11.05 3.82
C GLU A 156 5.40 10.05 2.66
N ALA A 157 6.47 9.82 1.90
CA ALA A 157 6.46 8.93 0.74
C ALA A 157 7.76 8.13 0.62
N ILE A 158 7.60 6.83 0.35
CA ILE A 158 8.71 5.92 0.06
C ILE A 158 9.15 6.12 -1.40
N ALA A 159 10.46 6.24 -1.60
CA ALA A 159 11.10 6.44 -2.89
C ALA A 159 11.01 5.20 -3.79
N ASP A 160 11.12 5.47 -5.09
CA ASP A 160 10.87 4.53 -6.17
C ASP A 160 12.16 3.79 -6.55
N TYR A 161 12.42 2.68 -5.85
CA TYR A 161 13.51 1.75 -6.18
C TYR A 161 12.94 0.48 -6.81
N ASP A 162 13.59 -0.02 -7.86
CA ASP A 162 13.12 -1.18 -8.62
C ASP A 162 12.95 -2.43 -7.75
N GLU A 163 13.87 -2.68 -6.81
CA GLU A 163 13.80 -3.83 -5.91
C GLU A 163 12.59 -3.74 -4.97
N ILE A 164 12.29 -2.53 -4.47
CA ILE A 164 11.15 -2.30 -3.56
C ILE A 164 9.84 -2.40 -4.34
N ARG A 165 9.75 -1.71 -5.47
CA ARG A 165 8.59 -1.73 -6.36
C ARG A 165 8.24 -3.16 -6.76
N LYS A 166 9.23 -3.94 -7.20
CA LYS A 166 9.03 -5.33 -7.58
C LYS A 166 8.44 -6.16 -6.44
N GLU A 167 8.96 -6.06 -5.22
CA GLU A 167 8.42 -6.82 -4.10
C GLU A 167 7.02 -6.34 -3.67
N ILE A 168 6.69 -5.05 -3.83
CA ILE A 168 5.33 -4.55 -3.62
C ILE A 168 4.38 -5.14 -4.66
N THR A 169 4.74 -5.08 -5.95
CA THR A 169 3.91 -5.65 -7.04
C THR A 169 3.74 -7.17 -6.90
N LEU A 170 4.70 -7.89 -6.33
CA LEU A 170 4.57 -9.33 -6.05
C LEU A 170 3.79 -9.64 -4.78
N ALA A 171 3.61 -8.68 -3.88
CA ALA A 171 2.80 -8.82 -2.68
C ALA A 171 1.32 -8.52 -2.94
N LEU A 172 1.03 -7.64 -3.91
CA LEU A 172 -0.31 -7.30 -4.40
C LEU A 172 -0.83 -8.38 -5.35
#